data_AF-A0A0J9VJ47-F1
#
_entry.id   AF-A0A0J9VJ47-F1
#
_cell.length_a   1.000
_cell.length_b   1.000
_cell.length_c   1.000
_cell.angle_alpha   90.00
_cell.angle_beta   90.00
_cell.angle_gamma   90.00
#
_symmetry.space_group_name_H-M   'P 1'
#
loop_
_entity.id
_entity.type
_entity.pdbx_description
1 polymer ?
#
loop_
_entity_poly.entity_id
_entity_poly.type
_entity_poly.pdbx_seq_one_letter_code
_entity_poly.pdbx_strand_id
1 'polypeptide(L)'
;MGYGGHELRQSRRVEADRAEARQSYIDIDTPPQPAPAPRQTTGRTSLNNNAIERTSALAEREIARVELAQERAHLQAANRERAAAAAAQAAQAAAANIPGVAVNGRQQLHERDEMQRLNKVWARQESLRLRTNAEDAKMYAGVKYERKTQGPFTGKLVSQGTIINIDGEDYIEYRVLAKPSFF
;
A
#
# COMPACT_ATOMS: atom_id res chain seq x y z
N MET A 1 -1.52 24.85 -58.15
CA MET A 1 -2.66 24.06 -57.65
C MET A 1 -2.25 23.45 -56.31
N GLY A 2 -2.31 24.09 -55.14
CA GLY A 2 -2.98 25.32 -54.72
C GLY A 2 -4.41 25.07 -54.27
N TYR A 3 -4.61 24.63 -53.02
CA TYR A 3 -5.72 24.89 -52.07
C TYR A 3 -5.26 24.30 -50.72
N GLY A 4 -5.34 24.93 -49.53
CA GLY A 4 -6.00 26.16 -49.10
C GLY A 4 -6.61 25.95 -47.72
N GLY A 5 -6.42 26.91 -46.79
CA GLY A 5 -7.01 26.99 -45.44
C GLY A 5 -6.14 26.39 -44.35
N HIS A 6 -5.19 27.05 -43.67
CA HIS A 6 -5.21 28.30 -42.88
C HIS A 6 -6.46 28.52 -42.02
N GLU A 7 -6.17 28.98 -40.79
CA GLU A 7 -7.03 29.62 -39.77
C GLU A 7 -7.19 28.81 -38.47
N LEU A 8 -7.05 29.36 -37.25
CA LEU A 8 -6.70 30.70 -36.77
C LEU A 8 -6.15 30.57 -35.34
N ARG A 9 -4.98 31.16 -35.11
CA ARG A 9 -4.58 31.73 -33.82
C ARG A 9 -5.62 32.79 -33.45
N GLN A 10 -6.36 32.67 -32.34
CA GLN A 10 -6.83 33.84 -31.57
C GLN A 10 -7.10 33.51 -30.09
N SER A 11 -6.16 33.95 -29.26
CA SER A 11 -6.44 34.44 -27.92
C SER A 11 -7.27 35.74 -28.02
N ARG A 12 -8.39 35.83 -27.29
CA ARG A 12 -9.04 37.09 -26.85
C ARG A 12 -10.07 36.69 -25.77
N ARG A 13 -9.80 36.84 -24.47
CA ARG A 13 -9.90 38.06 -23.63
C ARG A 13 -11.32 38.67 -23.65
N VAL A 14 -11.73 39.13 -22.46
CA VAL A 14 -12.89 39.97 -22.12
C VAL A 14 -14.10 39.10 -21.72
N GLU A 15 -14.73 39.23 -20.55
CA GLU A 15 -15.10 40.46 -19.85
C GLU A 15 -15.24 40.22 -18.34
N ALA A 16 -14.71 41.15 -17.55
CA ALA A 16 -15.18 41.41 -16.21
C ALA A 16 -16.45 42.27 -16.30
N ASP A 17 -17.23 42.19 -15.24
CA ASP A 17 -18.10 43.26 -14.73
C ASP A 17 -19.52 43.42 -15.31
N ARG A 18 -20.45 43.34 -14.35
CA ARG A 18 -21.46 44.36 -14.05
C ARG A 18 -22.84 44.29 -14.73
N ALA A 19 -23.85 44.19 -13.86
CA ALA A 19 -25.21 44.75 -13.98
C ALA A 19 -26.10 44.19 -15.12
N GLU A 20 -27.41 44.00 -15.00
CA GLU A 20 -28.42 44.72 -14.24
C GLU A 20 -29.77 43.97 -14.41
N ALA A 21 -30.63 43.96 -13.38
CA ALA A 21 -32.10 43.93 -13.44
C ALA A 21 -32.63 43.67 -12.01
N ARG A 22 -32.55 44.63 -11.10
CA ARG A 22 -33.67 45.54 -10.73
C ARG A 22 -35.00 44.81 -10.52
N GLN A 23 -35.44 44.74 -9.26
CA GLN A 23 -36.75 45.18 -8.74
C GLN A 23 -37.11 44.39 -7.46
N SER A 24 -36.87 45.00 -6.29
CA SER A 24 -37.77 44.78 -5.15
C SER A 24 -37.66 45.98 -4.22
N TYR A 25 -38.54 46.96 -4.46
CA TYR A 25 -38.79 48.02 -3.50
C TYR A 25 -40.29 48.01 -3.20
N ILE A 26 -40.68 47.46 -2.06
CA ILE A 26 -41.81 47.95 -1.28
C ILE A 26 -41.42 47.79 0.19
N ASP A 27 -41.10 48.93 0.80
CA ASP A 27 -41.06 49.18 2.24
C ASP A 27 -42.50 49.40 2.74
N ILE A 28 -42.82 48.97 3.97
CA ILE A 28 -43.79 49.53 4.93
C ILE A 28 -43.74 48.68 6.23
N ASP A 29 -43.02 49.20 7.22
CA ASP A 29 -43.35 49.46 8.64
C ASP A 29 -44.09 48.44 9.57
N THR A 30 -43.68 48.46 10.87
CA THR A 30 -44.34 47.96 12.13
C THR A 30 -43.91 46.58 12.71
N PRO A 31 -43.85 46.34 14.07
CA PRO A 31 -43.07 46.89 15.19
C PRO A 31 -42.21 45.78 15.94
N PRO A 32 -41.51 46.04 17.09
CA PRO A 32 -40.45 45.12 17.61
C PRO A 32 -40.90 44.09 18.66
N GLN A 33 -40.04 43.05 18.89
CA GLN A 33 -39.85 42.18 20.10
C GLN A 33 -40.27 40.68 19.99
N PRO A 34 -39.73 39.67 20.74
CA PRO A 34 -38.53 39.52 21.61
C PRO A 34 -37.59 38.30 21.32
N ALA A 35 -36.38 38.35 21.92
CA ALA A 35 -35.46 37.31 22.47
C ALA A 35 -35.32 35.87 21.89
N PRO A 36 -34.10 35.28 21.92
CA PRO A 36 -33.79 33.96 21.34
C PRO A 36 -34.22 32.78 22.22
N ALA A 37 -34.85 31.77 21.63
CA ALA A 37 -35.07 30.46 22.26
C ALA A 37 -33.78 29.60 22.23
N PRO A 38 -33.51 28.77 23.27
CA PRO A 38 -32.30 27.97 23.33
C PRO A 38 -32.34 26.84 22.28
N ARG A 39 -31.37 26.84 21.35
CA ARG A 39 -31.16 25.72 20.43
C ARG A 39 -30.84 24.46 21.24
N GLN A 40 -31.76 23.51 21.20
CA GLN A 40 -31.57 22.16 21.73
C GLN A 40 -30.39 21.50 21.02
N THR A 41 -29.46 20.99 21.82
CA THR A 41 -28.22 20.36 21.39
C THR A 41 -28.50 18.92 20.94
N THR A 42 -28.94 18.71 19.70
CA THR A 42 -29.04 17.35 19.10
C THR A 42 -28.03 17.08 17.99
N GLY A 43 -27.16 18.05 17.68
CA GLY A 43 -26.22 17.97 16.55
C GLY A 43 -25.07 16.95 16.70
N ARG A 44 -24.68 16.57 17.93
CA ARG A 44 -23.48 15.72 18.12
C ARG A 44 -23.71 14.24 17.85
N THR A 45 -24.87 13.69 18.16
CA THR A 45 -25.15 12.25 18.00
C THR A 45 -25.46 11.89 16.54
N SER A 46 -26.20 12.74 15.82
CA SER A 46 -26.58 12.51 14.42
C SER A 46 -25.39 12.58 13.44
N LEU A 47 -24.44 13.48 13.68
CA LEU A 47 -23.20 13.59 12.90
C LEU A 47 -22.28 12.38 13.11
N ASN A 48 -22.19 11.85 14.34
CA ASN A 48 -21.43 10.65 14.64
C ASN A 48 -22.02 9.40 13.96
N ASN A 49 -23.35 9.24 13.96
CA ASN A 49 -24.01 8.13 13.25
C ASN A 49 -23.77 8.20 11.74
N ASN A 50 -23.86 9.38 11.12
CA ASN A 50 -23.55 9.55 9.70
C ASN A 50 -22.08 9.25 9.36
N ALA A 51 -21.14 9.58 10.26
CA ALA A 51 -19.74 9.25 10.08
C ALA A 51 -19.51 7.73 10.16
N ILE A 52 -20.15 7.06 11.12
CA ILE A 52 -20.08 5.61 11.29
C ILE A 52 -20.68 4.89 10.08
N GLU A 53 -21.85 5.32 9.60
CA GLU A 53 -22.51 4.77 8.42
C GLU A 53 -21.63 4.90 7.16
N ARG A 54 -21.02 6.06 6.95
CA ARG A 54 -20.08 6.27 5.83
C ARG A 54 -18.86 5.36 5.93
N THR A 55 -18.31 5.17 7.13
CA THR A 55 -17.18 4.24 7.34
C THR A 55 -17.60 2.78 7.13
N SER A 56 -18.81 2.39 7.54
CA SER A 56 -19.32 1.04 7.33
C SER A 56 -19.55 0.75 5.84
N ALA A 57 -20.12 1.69 5.09
CA ALA A 57 -20.32 1.54 3.64
C ALA A 57 -19.00 1.47 2.87
N LEU A 58 -17.97 2.20 3.32
CA LEU A 58 -16.63 2.09 2.76
C LEU A 58 -15.99 0.74 3.08
N ALA A 59 -16.15 0.24 4.31
CA ALA A 59 -15.66 -1.08 4.71
C ALA A 59 -16.32 -2.20 3.90
N GLU A 60 -17.64 -2.18 3.75
CA GLU A 60 -18.41 -3.16 2.96
C GLU A 60 -17.99 -3.15 1.48
N ARG A 61 -17.78 -1.95 0.90
CA ARG A 61 -17.30 -1.82 -0.48
C ARG A 61 -15.90 -2.41 -0.65
N GLU A 62 -15.01 -2.20 0.31
CA GLU A 62 -13.66 -2.76 0.25
C GLU A 62 -13.67 -4.28 0.44
N ILE A 63 -14.53 -4.82 1.30
CA ILE A 63 -14.75 -6.27 1.45
C ILE A 63 -15.21 -6.87 0.12
N ALA A 64 -16.29 -6.34 -0.47
CA ALA A 64 -16.82 -6.84 -1.74
C ALA A 64 -15.79 -6.77 -2.88
N ARG A 65 -14.93 -5.74 -2.87
CA ARG A 65 -13.85 -5.59 -3.84
C ARG A 65 -12.78 -6.67 -3.67
N VAL A 66 -12.39 -6.98 -2.43
CA VAL A 66 -11.40 -8.02 -2.13
C VAL A 66 -11.94 -9.41 -2.44
N GLU A 67 -13.19 -9.69 -2.10
CA GLU A 67 -13.85 -10.97 -2.39
C GLU A 67 -13.92 -11.24 -3.90
N LEU A 68 -14.30 -10.24 -4.71
CA LEU A 68 -14.32 -10.36 -6.17
C LEU A 68 -12.91 -10.61 -6.75
N ALA A 69 -11.89 -9.96 -6.20
CA ALA A 69 -10.50 -10.17 -6.61
C ALA A 69 -10.03 -11.59 -6.27
N GLN A 70 -10.42 -12.11 -5.11
CA GLN A 70 -10.10 -13.45 -4.67
C GLN A 70 -10.79 -14.51 -5.55
N GLU A 71 -12.06 -14.33 -5.88
CA GLU A 71 -12.79 -15.24 -6.77
C GLU A 71 -12.14 -15.32 -8.16
N ARG A 72 -11.75 -14.18 -8.73
CA ARG A 72 -11.03 -14.13 -10.01
C ARG A 72 -9.67 -14.82 -9.93
N ALA A 73 -8.92 -14.62 -8.85
CA ALA A 73 -7.65 -15.29 -8.65
C ALA A 73 -7.84 -16.82 -8.54
N HIS A 74 -8.88 -17.28 -7.84
CA HIS A 74 -9.20 -18.69 -7.70
C HIS A 74 -9.56 -19.33 -9.05
N LEU A 75 -10.38 -18.67 -9.86
CA LEU A 75 -10.72 -19.14 -11.21
C LEU A 75 -9.50 -19.20 -12.14
N GLN A 76 -8.62 -18.19 -12.06
CA GLN A 76 -7.37 -18.18 -12.83
C GLN A 76 -6.42 -19.30 -12.39
N ALA A 77 -6.32 -19.56 -11.09
CA ALA A 77 -5.51 -20.66 -10.55
C ALA A 77 -6.05 -22.02 -11.02
N ALA A 78 -7.36 -22.25 -10.91
CA ALA A 78 -8.00 -23.48 -11.37
C ALA A 78 -7.86 -23.68 -12.89
N ASN A 79 -7.98 -22.62 -13.69
CA ASN A 79 -7.77 -22.70 -15.13
C ASN A 79 -6.30 -22.99 -15.48
N ARG A 80 -5.35 -22.36 -14.77
CA ARG A 80 -3.92 -22.62 -14.93
C ARG A 80 -3.56 -24.04 -14.56
N GLU A 81 -4.16 -24.60 -13.51
CA GLU A 81 -3.95 -25.99 -13.11
C GLU A 81 -4.50 -26.96 -14.16
N ARG A 82 -5.70 -26.73 -14.68
CA ARG A 82 -6.26 -27.53 -15.78
C ARG A 82 -5.43 -27.44 -17.05
N ALA A 83 -4.95 -26.24 -17.40
CA ALA A 83 -4.06 -26.05 -18.54
C ALA A 83 -2.71 -26.75 -18.35
N ALA A 84 -2.14 -26.71 -17.14
CA ALA A 84 -0.91 -27.43 -16.80
C ALA A 84 -1.11 -28.95 -16.84
N ALA A 85 -2.24 -29.46 -16.35
CA ALA A 85 -2.59 -30.87 -16.42
C ALA A 85 -2.77 -31.34 -17.88
N ALA A 86 -3.46 -30.55 -18.71
CA ALA A 86 -3.60 -30.84 -20.14
C ALA A 86 -2.25 -30.82 -20.87
N ALA A 87 -1.38 -29.86 -20.56
CA ALA A 87 -0.03 -29.79 -21.11
C ALA A 87 0.84 -30.98 -20.66
N ALA A 88 0.73 -31.41 -19.41
CA ALA A 88 1.43 -32.59 -18.90
C ALA A 88 0.94 -33.89 -19.57
N GLN A 89 -0.37 -34.04 -19.78
CA GLN A 89 -0.94 -35.19 -20.50
C GLN A 89 -0.51 -35.19 -21.98
N ALA A 90 -0.50 -34.03 -22.64
CA ALA A 90 -0.01 -33.90 -24.01
C ALA A 90 1.49 -34.22 -24.11
N ALA A 91 2.30 -33.79 -23.13
CA ALA A 91 3.72 -34.12 -23.06
C ALA A 91 3.98 -35.62 -22.81
N GLN A 92 3.15 -36.27 -21.99
CA GLN A 92 3.23 -37.73 -21.77
C GLN A 92 2.81 -38.52 -23.01
N ALA A 93 1.75 -38.11 -23.71
CA ALA A 93 1.33 -38.72 -24.97
C ALA A 93 2.38 -38.54 -26.07
N ALA A 94 3.04 -37.37 -26.12
CA ALA A 94 4.16 -37.14 -27.01
C ALA A 94 5.38 -37.99 -26.65
N ALA A 95 5.72 -38.11 -25.35
CA ALA A 95 6.84 -38.92 -24.88
C ALA A 95 6.65 -40.44 -25.11
N ALA A 96 5.42 -40.93 -25.04
CA ALA A 96 5.08 -42.33 -25.34
C ALA A 96 5.26 -42.68 -26.84
N ASN A 97 5.32 -41.67 -27.71
CA ASN A 97 5.43 -41.84 -29.17
C ASN A 97 6.85 -41.61 -29.71
N ILE A 98 7.86 -41.47 -28.84
CA ILE A 98 9.27 -41.26 -29.23
C ILE A 98 10.05 -42.56 -29.00
N PRO A 99 10.59 -43.25 -30.05
CA PRO A 99 11.57 -44.31 -29.85
C PRO A 99 12.83 -43.68 -29.23
N GLY A 100 13.31 -44.30 -28.15
CA GLY A 100 14.25 -43.73 -27.18
C GLY A 100 15.36 -42.84 -27.74
N VAL A 101 15.27 -41.55 -27.43
CA VAL A 101 16.41 -40.63 -27.47
C VAL A 101 16.76 -40.26 -26.02
N ALA A 102 17.55 -41.12 -25.40
CA ALA A 102 18.06 -40.98 -24.02
C ALA A 102 19.12 -39.87 -23.85
N VAL A 103 19.02 -38.78 -24.62
CA VAL A 103 19.94 -37.63 -24.52
C VAL A 103 19.35 -36.50 -23.67
N ASN A 104 18.03 -36.28 -23.75
CA ASN A 104 17.34 -35.21 -23.01
C ASN A 104 17.06 -35.57 -21.53
N GLY A 105 16.95 -36.86 -21.20
CA GLY A 105 16.75 -37.30 -19.81
C GLY A 105 17.97 -37.01 -18.92
N ARG A 106 19.19 -37.11 -19.45
CA ARG A 106 20.43 -36.77 -18.73
C ARG A 106 20.55 -35.28 -18.46
N GLN A 107 20.12 -34.43 -19.41
CA GLN A 107 20.11 -32.98 -19.24
C GLN A 107 19.06 -32.55 -18.20
N GLN A 108 17.84 -33.10 -18.25
CA GLN A 108 16.82 -32.79 -17.25
C GLN A 108 17.16 -33.28 -15.83
N LEU A 109 17.90 -34.38 -15.70
CA LEU A 109 18.43 -34.82 -14.41
C LEU A 109 19.53 -33.87 -13.92
N HIS A 110 20.45 -33.46 -14.80
CA HIS A 110 21.47 -32.45 -14.46
C HIS A 110 20.84 -31.12 -14.03
N GLU A 111 19.81 -30.64 -14.73
CA GLU A 111 19.09 -29.42 -14.37
C GLU A 111 18.38 -29.57 -13.01
N ARG A 112 17.82 -30.74 -12.71
CA ARG A 112 17.21 -31.03 -11.41
C ARG A 112 18.24 -31.06 -10.29
N ASP A 113 19.37 -31.71 -10.51
CA ASP A 113 20.47 -31.79 -9.53
C ASP A 113 21.09 -30.40 -9.29
N GLU A 114 21.23 -29.60 -10.35
CA GLU A 114 21.69 -28.22 -10.27
C GLU A 114 20.70 -27.32 -9.51
N MET A 115 19.39 -27.43 -9.79
CA MET A 115 18.36 -26.72 -9.02
C MET A 115 18.34 -27.14 -7.54
N GLN A 116 18.53 -28.42 -7.22
CA GLN A 116 18.62 -28.87 -5.83
C GLN A 116 19.85 -28.29 -5.13
N ARG A 117 21.00 -28.25 -5.82
CA ARG A 117 22.22 -27.62 -5.29
C ARG A 117 22.02 -26.12 -5.08
N LEU A 118 21.42 -25.43 -6.04
CA LEU A 118 21.11 -24.01 -5.94
C LEU A 118 20.12 -23.72 -4.82
N ASN A 119 19.06 -24.52 -4.67
CA ASN A 119 18.11 -24.42 -3.55
C ASN A 119 18.83 -24.64 -2.21
N LYS A 120 19.76 -25.60 -2.11
CA LYS A 120 20.56 -25.81 -0.91
C LYS A 120 21.47 -24.62 -0.58
N VAL A 121 22.09 -24.01 -1.60
CA VAL A 121 22.90 -22.79 -1.43
C VAL A 121 22.01 -21.62 -1.00
N TRP A 122 20.85 -21.46 -1.65
CA TRP A 122 19.88 -20.42 -1.32
C TRP A 122 19.33 -20.60 0.10
N ALA A 123 18.89 -21.79 0.49
CA ALA A 123 18.46 -22.10 1.84
C ALA A 123 19.56 -21.82 2.88
N ARG A 124 20.82 -22.13 2.56
CA ARG A 124 21.96 -21.81 3.41
C ARG A 124 22.16 -20.30 3.53
N GLN A 125 22.13 -19.58 2.41
CA GLN A 125 22.28 -18.13 2.37
C GLN A 125 21.13 -17.42 3.08
N GLU A 126 19.90 -17.88 2.87
CA GLU A 126 18.70 -17.35 3.50
C GLU A 126 18.71 -17.61 5.01
N SER A 127 19.13 -18.81 5.44
CA SER A 127 19.32 -19.09 6.86
C SER A 127 20.38 -18.19 7.51
N LEU A 128 21.42 -17.81 6.77
CA LEU A 128 22.43 -16.88 7.24
C LEU A 128 21.87 -15.45 7.31
N ARG A 129 21.15 -15.00 6.28
CA ARG A 129 20.44 -13.70 6.29
C ARG A 129 19.46 -13.60 7.43
N LEU A 130 18.64 -14.63 7.68
CA LEU A 130 17.67 -14.64 8.77
C LEU A 130 18.34 -14.59 10.15
N ARG A 131 19.46 -15.29 10.35
CA ARG A 131 20.24 -15.23 11.60
C ARG A 131 20.86 -13.85 11.81
N THR A 132 21.46 -13.28 10.77
CA THR A 132 22.01 -11.92 10.81
C THR A 132 20.91 -10.89 11.05
N ASN A 133 19.77 -11.00 10.37
CA ASN A 133 18.63 -10.09 10.56
C ASN A 133 17.99 -10.23 11.95
N ALA A 134 17.94 -11.44 12.52
CA ALA A 134 17.44 -11.67 13.87
C ALA A 134 18.36 -11.05 14.95
N GLU A 135 19.66 -10.98 14.66
CA GLU A 135 20.64 -10.25 15.46
C GLU A 135 20.57 -8.74 15.22
N ASP A 136 20.20 -8.30 14.03
CA ASP A 136 20.27 -6.90 13.59
C ASP A 136 19.00 -6.09 13.85
N ALA A 137 17.87 -6.73 14.13
CA ALA A 137 16.65 -6.03 14.52
C ALA A 137 15.89 -6.77 15.61
N LYS A 138 15.36 -6.01 16.58
CA LYS A 138 14.55 -6.55 17.68
C LYS A 138 13.36 -5.66 17.97
N MET A 139 12.21 -6.28 18.21
CA MET A 139 11.01 -5.62 18.73
C MET A 139 10.93 -5.81 20.24
N TYR A 140 10.73 -4.73 21.00
CA TYR A 140 10.45 -4.79 22.43
C TYR A 140 9.46 -3.70 22.81
N ALA A 141 8.39 -4.07 23.52
CA ALA A 141 7.31 -3.16 23.91
C ALA A 141 6.76 -2.30 22.74
N GLY A 142 6.62 -2.90 21.55
CA GLY A 142 6.17 -2.21 20.34
C GLY A 142 7.21 -1.29 19.67
N VAL A 143 8.41 -1.16 20.22
CA VAL A 143 9.50 -0.34 19.65
C VAL A 143 10.46 -1.21 18.86
N LYS A 144 10.81 -0.76 17.65
CA LYS A 144 11.84 -1.38 16.80
C LYS A 144 13.22 -0.86 17.19
N TYR A 145 14.13 -1.79 17.43
CA TYR A 145 15.54 -1.52 17.63
C TYR A 145 16.33 -2.14 16.50
N GLU A 146 17.25 -1.37 15.91
CA GLU A 146 18.09 -1.82 14.80
C GLU A 146 19.56 -1.70 15.17
N ARG A 147 20.37 -2.65 14.72
CA ARG A 147 21.81 -2.65 14.95
C ARG A 147 22.42 -1.56 14.10
N LYS A 148 22.99 -0.55 14.74
CA LYS A 148 23.70 0.49 14.02
C LYS A 148 25.03 -0.06 13.52
N THR A 149 25.32 0.15 12.24
CA THR A 149 26.58 -0.27 11.61
C THR A 149 27.63 0.84 11.58
N GLN A 150 27.23 2.07 11.92
CA GLN A 150 28.07 3.27 11.86
C GLN A 150 27.73 4.22 13.01
N GLY A 151 28.68 5.13 13.30
CA GLY A 151 28.52 6.18 14.30
C GLY A 151 28.70 5.70 15.75
N PRO A 152 28.30 6.52 16.73
CA PRO A 152 28.60 6.29 18.15
C PRO A 152 27.92 5.04 18.74
N PHE A 153 26.85 4.56 18.12
CA PHE A 153 26.13 3.38 18.58
C PHE A 153 26.44 2.12 17.77
N THR A 154 27.55 2.10 17.02
CA THR A 154 27.93 0.95 16.19
C THR A 154 27.92 -0.36 17.00
N GLY A 155 27.27 -1.39 16.46
CA GLY A 155 27.11 -2.70 17.08
C GLY A 155 25.98 -2.79 18.12
N LYS A 156 25.35 -1.67 18.51
CA LYS A 156 24.23 -1.65 19.46
C LYS A 156 22.89 -1.64 18.75
N LEU A 157 21.89 -2.26 19.36
CA LEU A 157 20.49 -2.17 18.96
C LEU A 157 19.92 -0.84 19.49
N VAL A 158 19.55 0.08 18.60
CA VAL A 158 19.07 1.42 18.95
C VAL A 158 17.71 1.68 18.32
N SER A 159 16.82 2.34 19.06
CA SER A 159 15.55 2.81 18.51
C SER A 159 15.77 3.94 17.50
N GLN A 160 14.72 4.26 16.75
CA GLN A 160 14.66 5.55 16.08
C GLN A 160 14.78 6.68 17.11
N GLY A 161 15.49 7.75 16.73
CA GLY A 161 15.67 8.92 17.58
C GLY A 161 14.37 9.73 17.69
N THR A 162 14.11 10.29 18.86
CA THR A 162 12.99 11.21 19.11
C THR A 162 13.54 12.60 19.36
N ILE A 163 12.99 13.60 18.67
CA ILE A 163 13.39 14.99 18.91
C ILE A 163 12.76 15.46 20.22
N ILE A 164 13.58 15.98 21.12
CA ILE A 164 13.17 16.59 22.38
C ILE A 164 13.76 17.98 22.46
N ASN A 165 13.10 18.90 23.16
CA ASN A 165 13.63 20.24 23.38
C ASN A 165 14.01 20.39 24.86
N ILE A 166 15.24 20.84 25.12
CA ILE A 166 15.77 21.10 26.45
C ILE A 166 16.36 22.52 26.42
N ASP A 167 15.87 23.41 27.28
CA ASP A 167 16.32 24.80 27.40
C ASP A 167 16.29 25.61 26.08
N GLY A 168 15.36 25.29 25.18
CA GLY A 168 15.22 25.96 23.88
C GLY A 168 16.06 25.36 22.76
N GLU A 169 16.86 24.32 23.04
CA GLU A 169 17.66 23.60 22.05
C GLU A 169 17.07 22.21 21.74
N ASP A 170 17.13 21.81 20.47
CA ASP A 170 16.66 20.51 20.01
C ASP A 170 17.75 19.43 20.16
N TYR A 171 17.41 18.39 20.90
CA TYR A 171 18.22 17.19 21.10
C TYR A 171 17.54 15.98 20.48
N ILE A 172 18.33 14.95 20.16
CA ILE A 172 17.79 13.64 19.73
C ILE A 172 18.01 12.64 20.85
N GLU A 173 16.93 12.15 21.42
CA GLU A 173 16.95 11.05 22.38
C GLU A 173 16.91 9.70 21.67
N TYR A 174 17.80 8.79 22.08
CA TYR A 174 17.84 7.42 21.61
C TYR A 174 17.62 6.44 22.77
N ARG A 175 16.95 5.31 22.50
CA ARG A 175 16.88 4.18 23.44
C ARG A 175 17.79 3.06 22.94
N VAL A 176 18.68 2.58 23.79
CA VAL A 176 19.57 1.46 23.49
C VAL A 176 19.05 0.20 24.16
N LEU A 177 18.89 -0.88 23.39
CA LEU A 177 18.53 -2.20 23.91
C LEU A 177 19.80 -3.05 24.05
N ALA A 178 20.15 -3.39 25.28
CA ALA A 178 21.33 -4.20 25.59
C ALA A 178 20.92 -5.47 26.36
N LYS A 179 21.58 -6.58 26.03
CA LYS A 179 21.56 -7.77 26.88
C LYS A 179 22.65 -7.59 27.94
N PRO A 180 22.33 -7.57 29.24
CA PRO A 180 23.35 -7.48 30.27
C PRO A 180 24.27 -8.70 30.17
N SER A 181 25.57 -8.46 30.30
CA SER A 181 26.59 -9.49 30.40
C SER A 181 27.33 -9.25 31.70
N PHE A 182 27.19 -10.19 32.63
CA PHE A 182 27.93 -10.19 33.88
C PHE A 182 29.06 -11.20 33.71
N PHE A 183 30.28 -10.71 33.61
CA PHE A 183 31.51 -11.51 33.60
C PHE A 183 32.11 -11.49 35.00
#